data_AF-A0A172T2K1-F1
#
_entry.id   AF-A0A172T2K1-F1
#
_cell.length_a   1.000
_cell.length_b   1.000
_cell.length_c   1.000
_cell.angle_alpha   90.00
_cell.angle_beta   90.00
_cell.angle_gamma   90.00
#
_symmetry.space_group_name_H-M   'P 1'
#
loop_
_entity.id
_entity.type
_entity.pdbx_description
1 polymer ?
#
loop_
_entity_poly.entity_id
_entity_poly.type
_entity_poly.pdbx_seq_one_letter_code
_entity_poly.pdbx_strand_id
1 'polypeptide(L)' 'MAEIISDAQKEQFLQTLENFVRRYLRVKETIKELNKERKDLEDAIIQMVEGTDIDHIIVDGVVVEFENRTKIKLK' A
#
# COMPACT_ATOMS: atom_id res chain seq x y z
N MET A 1 21.94 -21.51 30.44
CA MET A 1 23.26 -21.03 30.02
C MET A 1 23.02 -20.01 28.94
N ALA A 2 23.33 -18.73 29.18
CA ALA A 2 23.28 -17.73 28.11
C ALA A 2 24.48 -17.98 27.20
N GLU A 3 24.24 -18.30 25.92
CA GLU A 3 25.30 -18.39 24.93
C GLU A 3 25.98 -17.03 24.83
N ILE A 4 27.28 -16.99 25.14
CA ILE A 4 28.10 -15.79 24.96
C ILE A 4 28.34 -15.66 23.46
N ILE A 5 27.50 -14.88 22.79
CA ILE A 5 27.67 -14.52 21.38
C ILE A 5 29.01 -13.77 21.27
N SER A 6 29.91 -14.23 20.41
CA SER A 6 31.20 -13.54 20.21
C SER A 6 30.97 -12.18 19.57
N ASP A 7 31.83 -11.19 19.84
CA ASP A 7 31.67 -9.84 19.28
C ASP A 7 31.56 -9.84 17.74
N ALA A 8 32.26 -10.76 17.06
CA ALA A 8 32.15 -10.96 15.61
C ALA A 8 30.76 -11.44 15.15
N GLN A 9 30.10 -12.33 15.90
CA GLN A 9 28.75 -12.80 15.60
C GLN A 9 27.71 -11.70 15.85
N LYS A 10 27.94 -10.89 16.90
CA LYS A 10 27.11 -9.73 17.21
C LYS A 10 27.20 -8.68 16.10
N GLU A 11 28.40 -8.39 15.60
CA GLU A 11 28.62 -7.45 14.49
C GLU A 11 27.93 -7.93 13.20
N GLN A 12 28.10 -9.21 12.85
CA GLN A 12 27.43 -9.80 11.68
C GLN A 12 25.90 -9.77 11.80
N PHE A 13 25.37 -10.02 13.00
CA PHE A 13 23.94 -9.90 13.28
C PHE A 13 23.44 -8.46 13.10
N LEU A 14 24.17 -7.47 13.63
CA LEU A 14 23.81 -6.06 13.53
C LEU A 14 23.81 -5.58 12.07
N GLN A 15 24.80 -5.99 11.26
CA GLN A 15 24.83 -5.68 9.83
C GLN A 15 23.65 -6.29 9.08
N THR A 16 23.31 -7.53 9.41
CA THR A 16 22.15 -8.23 8.81
C THR A 16 20.84 -7.52 9.17
N LEU A 17 20.66 -7.18 10.44
CA LEU A 17 19.50 -6.43 10.92
C LEU A 17 19.40 -5.06 10.24
N GLU A 18 20.51 -4.34 10.14
CA GLU A 18 20.56 -3.04 9.47
C GLU A 18 20.10 -3.15 8.02
N ASN A 19 20.57 -4.17 7.28
CA ASN A 19 20.14 -4.41 5.91
C ASN A 19 18.63 -4.67 5.80
N PHE A 20 18.06 -5.45 6.72
CA PHE A 20 16.62 -5.67 6.77
C PHE A 20 15.85 -4.39 7.08
N VAL A 21 16.29 -3.61 8.08
CA VAL A 21 15.65 -2.33 8.44
C VAL A 21 15.71 -1.34 7.29
N ARG A 22 16.86 -1.22 6.60
CA ARG A 22 16.99 -0.37 5.40
C ARG A 22 16.01 -0.78 4.31
N ARG A 23 15.86 -2.08 4.03
CA ARG A 23 14.88 -2.58 3.06
C ARG A 23 13.45 -2.29 3.49
N TYR A 24 13.12 -2.53 4.77
CA TYR A 24 11.80 -2.25 5.33
C TYR A 24 11.41 -0.78 5.19
N LEU A 25 12.33 0.15 5.51
CA LEU A 25 12.08 1.59 5.38
C LEU A 25 11.79 1.99 3.92
N ARG A 26 12.53 1.43 2.96
CA ARG A 26 12.26 1.68 1.53
C ARG A 26 10.87 1.17 1.12
N VAL A 27 10.52 -0.06 1.50
CA VAL A 27 9.21 -0.64 1.21
C VAL A 27 8.09 0.21 1.83
N LYS A 28 8.29 0.69 3.07
CA LYS A 28 7.33 1.57 3.75
C LYS A 28 7.09 2.87 2.97
N GLU A 29 8.14 3.52 2.48
CA GLU A 29 7.99 4.73 1.65
C GLU A 29 7.28 4.42 0.32
N THR A 30 7.63 3.32 -0.36
CA THR A 30 6.92 2.90 -1.57
C THR A 30 5.44 2.65 -1.32
N ILE A 31 5.07 1.98 -0.22
CA ILE A 31 3.67 1.75 0.16
C ILE A 31 2.96 3.09 0.41
N LYS A 32 3.63 4.06 1.02
CA LYS A 32 3.07 5.39 1.27
C LYS A 32 2.79 6.14 -0.04
N GLU A 33 3.71 6.07 -1.01
CA GLU A 33 3.53 6.65 -2.34
C GLU A 33 2.38 5.98 -3.09
N LEU A 34 2.34 4.64 -3.13
CA LEU A 34 1.27 3.88 -3.76
C LEU A 34 -0.11 4.17 -3.13
N ASN A 35 -0.18 4.33 -1.81
CA ASN A 35 -1.42 4.70 -1.13
C ASN A 35 -1.88 6.12 -1.50
N LYS A 36 -0.93 7.05 -1.73
CA LYS A 36 -1.27 8.40 -2.19
C LYS A 36 -1.81 8.35 -3.62
N GLU A 37 -1.10 7.67 -4.53
CA GLU A 37 -1.54 7.49 -5.92
C GLU A 37 -2.92 6.82 -5.98
N ARG A 38 -3.15 5.77 -5.18
CA ARG A 38 -4.46 5.12 -5.08
C ARG A 38 -5.56 6.12 -4.71
N LYS A 39 -5.31 6.97 -3.71
CA LYS A 39 -6.28 7.98 -3.29
C LYS A 39 -6.52 9.02 -4.39
N ASP A 40 -5.46 9.50 -5.03
CA ASP A 40 -5.57 10.47 -6.12
C ASP A 40 -6.38 9.88 -7.30
N LEU A 41 -6.23 8.58 -7.58
CA LEU A 41 -7.05 7.84 -8.56
C LEU A 41 -8.51 7.69 -8.11
N GLU A 42 -8.76 7.31 -6.85
CA GLU A 42 -10.13 7.23 -6.29
C GLU A 42 -10.85 8.59 -6.41
N ASP A 43 -10.17 9.69 -6.04
CA ASP A 43 -10.71 11.05 -6.14
C ASP A 43 -10.98 11.45 -7.61
N ALA A 44 -10.09 11.12 -8.53
CA ALA A 44 -10.28 11.37 -9.96
C ALA A 44 -11.45 10.56 -10.56
N ILE A 45 -11.57 9.29 -10.20
CA ILE A 45 -12.68 8.43 -10.63
C ILE A 45 -14.01 9.02 -10.12
N ILE A 46 -14.07 9.42 -8.86
CA ILE A 46 -15.26 10.06 -8.27
C ILE A 46 -15.62 11.32 -9.06
N GLN A 47 -14.66 12.21 -9.34
CA GLN A 47 -14.91 13.43 -10.11
C GLN A 47 -15.43 13.15 -11.53
N MET A 48 -15.01 12.04 -12.16
CA MET A 48 -15.46 11.67 -13.50
C MET A 48 -16.90 11.13 -13.52
N VAL A 49 -17.32 10.41 -12.47
CA VAL A 49 -18.67 9.84 -12.40
C VAL A 49 -19.66 10.82 -11.76
N GLU A 50 -19.19 11.80 -10.99
CA GLU A 50 -20.02 12.82 -10.37
C GLU A 50 -20.75 13.65 -11.43
N GLY A 51 -22.08 13.67 -11.36
CA GLY A 51 -22.92 14.36 -12.35
C GLY A 51 -23.22 13.53 -13.60
N THR A 52 -22.83 12.26 -13.64
CA THR A 52 -23.23 11.30 -14.68
C THR A 52 -24.28 10.32 -14.14
N ASP A 53 -25.04 9.67 -15.04
CA ASP A 53 -25.99 8.60 -14.69
C ASP A 53 -25.31 7.21 -14.66
N ILE A 54 -24.00 7.15 -14.39
CA ILE A 54 -23.22 5.91 -14.39
C ILE A 54 -23.25 5.29 -13.00
N ASP A 55 -24.01 4.21 -12.83
CA ASP A 55 -24.11 3.48 -11.56
C ASP A 55 -22.97 2.46 -11.33
N HIS A 56 -22.44 1.86 -12.40
CA HIS A 56 -21.36 0.87 -12.31
C HIS A 56 -20.59 0.71 -13.63
N ILE A 57 -19.36 0.20 -13.53
CA ILE A 57 -18.55 -0.27 -14.66
C ILE A 57 -17.94 -1.64 -14.37
N ILE A 58 -17.58 -2.39 -15.41
CA ILE A 58 -16.87 -3.66 -15.29
C ILE A 58 -15.49 -3.48 -15.90
N VAL A 59 -14.44 -3.73 -15.10
CA VAL A 59 -13.03 -3.63 -15.52
C VAL A 59 -12.33 -4.92 -15.11
N ASP A 60 -11.70 -5.61 -16.06
CA ASP A 60 -10.97 -6.86 -15.84
C ASP A 60 -11.74 -7.94 -15.05
N GLY A 61 -13.07 -7.99 -15.24
CA GLY A 61 -13.96 -8.93 -14.55
C GLY A 61 -14.39 -8.50 -13.14
N VAL A 62 -13.96 -7.32 -12.68
CA VAL A 62 -14.38 -6.72 -11.41
C VAL A 62 -15.51 -5.71 -11.67
N VAL A 63 -16.60 -5.83 -10.92
CA VAL A 63 -17.71 -4.85 -10.94
C VAL A 63 -17.37 -3.73 -9.95
N VAL A 64 -17.34 -2.49 -10.44
CA VAL A 64 -17.12 -1.29 -9.64
C VAL A 64 -18.42 -0.51 -9.58
N GLU A 65 -19.04 -0.45 -8.40
CA GLU A 65 -20.29 0.26 -8.15
C GLU A 65 -20.02 1.66 -7.58
N PHE A 66 -20.69 2.67 -8.14
CA PHE A 66 -20.64 4.06 -7.68
C PHE A 66 -21.91 4.35 -6.89
N GLU A 67 -21.91 4.05 -5.58
CA GLU A 67 -23.03 4.45 -4.72
C GLU A 67 -23.09 5.98 -4.66
N ASN A 68 -24.26 6.56 -5.00
CA ASN A 68 -24.54 8.00 -5.16
C ASN A 68 -24.38 8.86 -3.87
N ARG A 69 -23.58 8.38 -2.90
CA ARG A 69 -22.96 9.08 -1.78
C ARG A 69 -21.59 8.45 -1.47
N THR A 70 -20.56 8.89 -2.21
CA THR A 70 -19.20 9.07 -1.67
C THR A 70 -18.53 7.86 -0.97
N LYS A 71 -18.78 6.61 -1.38
CA LYS A 71 -17.96 5.45 -0.96
C LYS A 71 -17.91 4.37 -2.05
N ILE A 72 -16.74 4.19 -2.65
CA ILE A 72 -16.45 3.05 -3.53
C ILE A 72 -16.41 1.78 -2.66
N LYS A 73 -17.24 0.78 -2.99
CA LYS A 73 -17.14 -0.58 -2.42
C LYS A 73 -16.56 -1.51 -3.48
N LEU A 74 -15.42 -2.12 -3.18
CA LEU A 74 -14.87 -3.25 -3.92
C LEU A 74 -15.44 -4.53 -3.31
N LYS A 75 -16.10 -5.38 -4.12
CA LYS A 75 -16.50 -6.74 -3.75
C LYS A 75 -15.64 -7.77 -4.47
#